data_AF-W2DYM8-F1
#
_entry.id   AF-W2DYM8-F1
#
_cell.length_a   1.000
_cell.length_b   1.000
_cell.length_c   1.000
_cell.angle_alpha   90.00
_cell.angle_beta   90.00
_cell.angle_gamma   90.00
#
_symmetry.space_group_name_H-M   'P 1'
#
loop_
_entity.id
_entity.type
_entity.pdbx_description
1 polymer ?
#
loop_
_entity_poly.entity_id
_entity_poly.type
_entity_poly.pdbx_seq_one_letter_code
_entity_poly.pdbx_strand_id
1 'polypeptide(L)'
;MGLAWLLAGCNPLMTASLDTFKAAVSGPAPLTLSQAQVDAVPYPQIKVTTLSSEGVMALIRQRGDLQFWVASGKQVLLLRDGLVVRTVGLGVDLDGTRWQGQSPFELGLHRVPEGYRSTRQIDVVDGYRMGVTLTSRMTRKGFETIEILDKPYTLLRVDEDVEAPGFQARNRYWVNPGDGFIVQSEQHLTPRLTLFITQLQPTRKDAQ
;
A
#
# COMPACT_ATOMS: atom_id res chain seq x y z
N MET A 1 -53.16 8.04 10.01
CA MET A 1 -52.20 6.92 10.00
C MET A 1 -51.14 7.22 8.95
N GLY A 2 -50.00 7.79 9.35
CA GLY A 2 -48.88 8.07 8.45
C GLY A 2 -47.78 7.05 8.69
N LEU A 3 -47.51 6.21 7.68
CA LEU A 3 -46.51 5.15 7.72
C LEU A 3 -45.13 5.78 7.51
N ALA A 4 -44.36 5.93 8.59
CA ALA A 4 -42.98 6.40 8.52
C ALA A 4 -42.10 5.27 7.96
N TRP A 5 -41.64 5.45 6.72
CA TRP A 5 -40.61 4.60 6.13
C TRP A 5 -39.27 4.90 6.79
N LEU A 6 -38.85 4.01 7.69
CA LEU A 6 -37.47 3.94 8.18
C LEU A 6 -36.61 3.44 7.02
N LEU A 7 -36.00 4.37 6.29
CA LEU A 7 -34.89 4.07 5.38
C LEU A 7 -33.69 3.65 6.23
N ALA A 8 -33.64 2.36 6.59
CA ALA A 8 -32.41 1.72 7.01
C ALA A 8 -31.50 1.63 5.78
N GLY A 9 -30.74 2.70 5.52
CA GLY A 9 -29.60 2.69 4.62
C GLY A 9 -28.51 1.81 5.20
N CYS A 10 -28.65 0.49 5.10
CA CYS A 10 -27.55 -0.44 5.29
C CYS A 10 -26.55 -0.16 4.16
N ASN A 11 -25.52 0.62 4.46
CA ASN A 11 -24.46 0.90 3.52
C ASN A 11 -23.71 -0.41 3.22
N PRO A 12 -23.88 -1.02 2.02
CA PRO A 12 -23.28 -2.33 1.72
C PRO A 12 -21.74 -2.28 1.68
N LEU A 13 -21.18 -1.06 1.64
CA LEU A 13 -19.76 -0.77 1.80
C LEU A 13 -19.16 -1.32 3.11
N MET A 14 -19.93 -1.44 4.19
CA MET A 14 -19.43 -1.89 5.50
C MET A 14 -19.46 -3.42 5.67
N THR A 15 -20.41 -4.11 5.04
CA THR A 15 -20.55 -5.58 5.17
C THR A 15 -19.67 -6.36 4.22
N ALA A 16 -19.22 -5.74 3.13
CA ALA A 16 -18.36 -6.37 2.13
C ALA A 16 -16.87 -6.44 2.53
N SER A 17 -16.45 -5.74 3.60
CA SER A 17 -15.09 -5.82 4.16
C SER A 17 -15.01 -6.93 5.22
N LEU A 18 -15.29 -8.17 4.80
CA LEU A 18 -15.06 -9.36 5.60
C LEU A 18 -13.56 -9.67 5.62
N ASP A 19 -12.82 -8.97 6.49
CA ASP A 19 -11.88 -9.54 7.46
C ASP A 19 -10.95 -8.43 7.98
N THR A 20 -11.30 -7.98 9.17
CA THR A 20 -10.60 -7.01 10.00
C THR A 20 -9.14 -7.40 10.20
N PHE A 21 -8.24 -6.41 10.17
CA PHE A 21 -6.90 -6.50 10.74
C PHE A 21 -6.95 -7.13 12.14
N LYS A 22 -6.72 -8.44 12.25
CA LYS A 22 -6.74 -9.16 13.53
C LYS A 22 -5.34 -9.10 14.12
N ALA A 23 -5.16 -8.31 15.17
CA ALA A 23 -3.94 -8.32 15.97
C ALA A 23 -3.80 -9.68 16.65
N ALA A 24 -2.65 -10.33 16.50
CA ALA A 24 -2.38 -11.65 17.08
C ALA A 24 -1.06 -11.63 17.87
N VAL A 25 -1.08 -12.26 19.05
CA VAL A 25 0.08 -12.33 19.98
C VAL A 25 1.24 -13.14 19.39
N SER A 26 0.97 -14.01 18.42
CA SER A 26 1.94 -14.90 17.75
C SER A 26 2.20 -14.55 16.28
N GLY A 27 1.85 -13.32 15.83
CA GLY A 27 1.85 -12.95 14.41
C GLY A 27 0.51 -13.20 13.72
N PRO A 28 0.22 -12.57 12.56
CA PRO A 28 -1.10 -12.60 11.95
C PRO A 28 -1.52 -14.03 11.59
N ALA A 29 -2.77 -14.39 11.90
CA ALA A 29 -3.39 -15.58 11.32
C ALA A 29 -3.49 -15.37 9.79
N PRO A 30 -3.10 -16.34 8.94
CA PRO A 30 -3.11 -16.16 7.50
C PRO A 30 -4.52 -15.80 7.02
N LEU A 31 -4.64 -14.64 6.38
CA LEU A 31 -5.89 -14.25 5.76
C LEU A 31 -6.10 -15.10 4.49
N THR A 32 -7.04 -16.03 4.54
CA THR A 32 -7.40 -16.87 3.39
C THR A 32 -8.46 -16.17 2.55
N LEU A 33 -8.02 -15.52 1.47
CA LEU A 33 -8.92 -14.87 0.49
C LEU A 33 -9.05 -15.72 -0.76
N SER A 34 -10.27 -15.89 -1.24
CA SER A 34 -10.55 -16.43 -2.57
C SER A 34 -10.80 -15.31 -3.59
N GLN A 35 -10.56 -15.60 -4.86
CA GLN A 35 -10.90 -14.69 -5.96
C GLN A 35 -12.38 -14.29 -5.96
N ALA A 36 -13.28 -15.22 -5.65
CA ALA A 36 -14.73 -14.96 -5.61
C ALA A 36 -15.11 -13.93 -4.53
N GLN A 37 -14.46 -13.97 -3.35
CA GLN A 37 -14.68 -12.97 -2.29
C GLN A 37 -14.20 -11.58 -2.72
N VAL A 38 -13.05 -11.51 -3.38
CA VAL A 38 -12.50 -10.24 -3.88
C VAL A 38 -13.40 -9.66 -4.99
N ASP A 39 -13.89 -10.50 -5.91
CA ASP A 39 -14.73 -10.07 -7.04
C ASP A 39 -16.16 -9.69 -6.62
N ALA A 40 -16.64 -10.18 -5.47
CA ALA A 40 -17.93 -9.79 -4.92
C ALA A 40 -17.98 -8.31 -4.48
N VAL A 41 -16.81 -7.67 -4.31
CA VAL A 41 -16.71 -6.27 -3.89
C VAL A 41 -16.46 -5.37 -5.10
N PRO A 42 -17.29 -4.34 -5.33
CA PRO A 42 -17.19 -3.49 -6.51
C PRO A 42 -16.07 -2.44 -6.42
N TYR A 43 -15.17 -2.54 -5.43
CA TYR A 43 -14.09 -1.58 -5.21
C TYR A 43 -12.72 -2.28 -5.30
N PRO A 44 -11.67 -1.58 -5.77
CA PRO A 44 -10.30 -2.06 -5.67
C PRO A 44 -9.94 -2.37 -4.22
N GLN A 45 -9.18 -3.45 -4.03
CA GLN A 45 -8.76 -3.94 -2.73
C GLN A 45 -7.26 -4.22 -2.72
N ILE A 46 -6.62 -3.94 -1.59
CA ILE A 46 -5.25 -4.35 -1.28
C ILE A 46 -5.26 -5.27 -0.08
N LYS A 47 -4.37 -6.26 -0.10
CA LYS A 47 -3.96 -6.98 1.09
C LYS A 47 -2.75 -6.26 1.68
N VAL A 48 -2.80 -5.99 2.98
CA VAL A 48 -1.72 -5.34 3.70
C VAL A 48 -1.32 -6.24 4.87
N THR A 49 -0.02 -6.56 4.93
CA THR A 49 0.59 -7.37 5.99
C THR A 49 1.65 -6.54 6.69
N THR A 50 1.66 -6.60 8.01
CA THR A 50 2.69 -6.06 8.90
C THR A 50 3.32 -7.22 9.68
N LEU A 51 4.31 -6.93 10.54
CA LEU A 51 4.91 -7.95 11.40
C LEU A 51 3.91 -8.63 12.35
N SER A 52 2.82 -7.96 12.73
CA SER A 52 1.89 -8.42 13.77
C SER A 52 0.44 -8.56 13.30
N SER A 53 0.13 -8.15 12.07
CA SER A 53 -1.24 -8.10 11.57
C SER A 53 -1.32 -8.21 10.05
N GLU A 54 -2.42 -8.77 9.55
CA GLU A 54 -2.77 -8.86 8.13
C GLU A 54 -4.23 -8.48 7.97
N GLY A 55 -4.58 -7.81 6.88
CA GLY A 55 -5.96 -7.46 6.57
C GLY A 55 -6.15 -6.91 5.17
N VAL A 56 -7.40 -6.77 4.77
CA VAL A 56 -7.79 -6.15 3.49
C VAL A 56 -8.17 -4.69 3.73
N MET A 57 -7.72 -3.82 2.82
CA MET A 57 -8.17 -2.44 2.74
C MET A 57 -8.87 -2.22 1.40
N ALA A 58 -9.95 -1.44 1.41
CA ALA A 58 -10.68 -1.04 0.21
C ALA A 58 -10.33 0.40 -0.17
N LEU A 59 -10.27 0.68 -1.47
CA LEU A 59 -10.13 2.04 -1.99
C LEU A 59 -11.44 2.79 -1.82
N ILE A 60 -11.44 3.83 -0.99
CA ILE A 60 -12.65 4.65 -0.75
C ILE A 60 -12.65 5.95 -1.56
N ARG A 61 -11.48 6.38 -2.05
CA ARG A 61 -11.30 7.63 -2.80
C ARG A 61 -9.96 7.62 -3.52
N GLN A 62 -9.93 8.21 -4.72
CA GLN A 62 -8.71 8.57 -5.43
C GLN A 62 -8.77 10.05 -5.83
N ARG A 63 -7.63 10.75 -5.77
CA ARG A 63 -7.48 12.15 -6.21
C ARG A 63 -6.16 12.26 -6.97
N GLY A 64 -6.23 12.23 -8.30
CA GLY A 64 -5.03 12.14 -9.13
C GLY A 64 -4.23 10.88 -8.78
N ASP A 65 -2.97 11.07 -8.41
CA ASP A 65 -2.02 10.03 -7.99
C ASP A 65 -2.26 9.47 -6.58
N LEU A 66 -3.10 10.14 -5.76
CA LEU A 66 -3.26 9.86 -4.35
C LEU A 66 -4.49 8.97 -4.09
N GLN A 67 -4.25 7.79 -3.55
CA GLN A 67 -5.23 6.77 -3.23
C GLN A 67 -5.47 6.70 -1.72
N PHE A 68 -6.73 6.58 -1.31
CA PHE A 68 -7.16 6.48 0.09
C PHE A 68 -7.72 5.09 0.35
N TRP A 69 -6.95 4.29 1.08
CA TRP A 69 -7.29 2.91 1.43
C TRP A 69 -7.69 2.84 2.89
N VAL A 70 -8.79 2.14 3.17
CA VAL A 70 -9.33 2.03 4.53
C VAL A 70 -9.65 0.57 4.86
N ALA A 71 -9.26 0.15 6.06
CA ALA A 71 -9.69 -1.11 6.66
C ALA A 71 -10.92 -0.90 7.54
N SER A 72 -11.69 -1.97 7.78
CA SER A 72 -12.83 -1.97 8.71
C SER A 72 -12.45 -1.55 10.14
N GLY A 73 -11.21 -1.82 10.56
CA GLY A 73 -10.64 -1.43 11.85
C GLY A 73 -10.25 0.05 11.97
N LYS A 74 -10.67 0.90 11.02
CA LYS A 74 -10.35 2.34 10.93
C LYS A 74 -8.88 2.65 10.62
N GLN A 75 -8.08 1.66 10.23
CA GLN A 75 -6.75 1.91 9.69
C GLN A 75 -6.88 2.62 8.34
N VAL A 76 -6.02 3.60 8.12
CA VAL A 76 -5.97 4.36 6.87
C VAL A 76 -4.57 4.31 6.30
N LEU A 77 -4.50 4.09 5.00
CA LEU A 77 -3.26 4.09 4.23
C LEU A 77 -3.45 4.99 3.01
N LEU A 78 -2.56 5.97 2.84
CA LEU A 78 -2.51 6.74 1.60
C LEU A 78 -1.31 6.27 0.78
N LEU A 79 -1.60 5.88 -0.47
CA LEU A 79 -0.59 5.55 -1.46
C LEU A 79 -0.54 6.66 -2.51
N ARG A 80 0.66 7.06 -2.90
CA ARG A 80 0.88 7.89 -4.10
C ARG A 80 1.80 7.12 -5.03
N ASP A 81 1.33 6.80 -6.23
CA ASP A 81 2.09 6.01 -7.22
C ASP A 81 2.65 4.70 -6.62
N GLY A 82 1.91 4.08 -5.71
CA GLY A 82 2.29 2.87 -4.97
C GLY A 82 3.24 3.07 -3.78
N LEU A 83 3.79 4.28 -3.56
CA LEU A 83 4.55 4.61 -2.34
C LEU A 83 3.59 4.96 -1.19
N VAL A 84 3.84 4.43 -0.01
CA VAL A 84 3.12 4.86 1.20
C VAL A 84 3.55 6.25 1.62
N VAL A 85 2.61 7.20 1.62
CA VAL A 85 2.87 8.60 2.00
C VAL A 85 2.22 9.01 3.31
N ARG A 86 1.24 8.24 3.80
CA ARG A 86 0.62 8.43 5.12
C ARG A 86 0.04 7.12 5.67
N THR A 87 0.14 6.92 6.98
CA THR A 87 -0.49 5.82 7.73
C THR A 87 -1.22 6.36 8.94
N VAL A 88 -2.36 5.75 9.29
CA VAL A 88 -3.08 6.01 10.54
C VAL A 88 -3.53 4.68 11.15
N GLY A 89 -3.23 4.47 12.43
CA GLY A 89 -3.73 3.32 13.19
C GLY A 89 -2.99 2.01 12.95
N LEU A 90 -1.78 2.07 12.37
CA LEU A 90 -0.90 0.91 12.13
C LEU A 90 0.25 0.79 13.17
N GLY A 91 0.06 1.40 14.35
CA GLY A 91 1.02 1.42 15.45
C GLY A 91 2.08 2.52 15.34
N VAL A 92 2.58 2.79 14.15
CA VAL A 92 3.42 3.97 13.84
C VAL A 92 2.80 4.73 12.68
N ASP A 93 2.56 6.02 12.89
CA ASP A 93 1.91 6.87 11.90
C ASP A 93 2.94 7.73 11.17
N LEU A 94 2.94 7.60 9.84
CA LEU A 94 3.62 8.47 8.90
C LEU A 94 2.64 9.59 8.54
N ASP A 95 3.01 10.86 8.75
CA ASP A 95 2.11 11.99 8.47
C ASP A 95 2.37 12.62 7.09
N GLY A 96 3.56 12.46 6.51
CA GLY A 96 3.82 13.00 5.19
C GLY A 96 5.12 12.54 4.55
N THR A 97 5.19 12.72 3.23
CA THR A 97 6.38 12.51 2.41
C THR A 97 6.51 13.67 1.42
N ARG A 98 7.71 14.25 1.32
CA ARG A 98 8.04 15.35 0.41
C ARG A 98 9.31 15.04 -0.35
N TRP A 99 9.27 15.09 -1.67
CA TRP A 99 10.43 14.84 -2.52
C TRP A 99 11.28 16.09 -2.70
N GLN A 100 12.60 15.92 -2.73
CA GLN A 100 13.52 16.92 -3.25
C GLN A 100 13.74 16.63 -4.73
N GLY A 101 13.06 17.38 -5.60
CA GLY A 101 13.03 17.12 -7.04
C GLY A 101 11.93 16.13 -7.45
N GLN A 102 12.11 15.50 -8.61
CA GLN A 102 11.11 14.58 -9.18
C GLN A 102 11.08 13.25 -8.43
N SER A 103 9.88 12.78 -8.10
CA SER A 103 9.68 11.46 -7.50
C SER A 103 9.98 10.35 -8.51
N PRO A 104 10.80 9.34 -8.17
CA PRO A 104 10.98 8.16 -9.03
C PRO A 104 9.68 7.36 -9.20
N PHE A 105 8.76 7.46 -8.24
CA PHE A 105 7.44 6.81 -8.32
C PHE A 105 6.52 7.52 -9.31
N GLU A 106 6.55 8.85 -9.34
CA GLU A 106 5.80 9.68 -10.31
C GLU A 106 6.32 9.46 -11.74
N LEU A 107 7.64 9.31 -11.93
CA LEU A 107 8.23 8.93 -13.21
C LEU A 107 7.79 7.52 -13.66
N GLY A 108 7.37 6.68 -12.70
CA GLY A 108 7.16 5.26 -12.86
C GLY A 108 8.47 4.50 -12.70
N LEU A 109 8.55 3.61 -11.71
CA LEU A 109 9.78 2.86 -11.38
C LEU A 109 10.33 2.03 -12.57
N HIS A 110 9.45 1.57 -13.47
CA HIS A 110 9.82 0.90 -14.71
C HIS A 110 10.63 1.76 -15.72
N ARG A 111 10.69 3.09 -15.53
CA ARG A 111 11.42 4.06 -16.37
C ARG A 111 12.65 4.65 -15.69
N VAL A 112 12.76 4.51 -14.37
CA VAL A 112 13.88 5.00 -13.57
C VAL A 112 15.19 4.29 -13.96
N PRO A 113 16.27 4.99 -14.34
CA PRO A 113 17.51 4.35 -14.76
C PRO A 113 18.21 3.58 -13.62
N GLU A 114 19.10 2.66 -13.98
CA GLU A 114 19.88 1.88 -13.02
C GLU A 114 20.72 2.80 -12.12
N GLY A 115 20.63 2.60 -10.81
CA GLY A 115 21.36 3.39 -9.82
C GLY A 115 20.82 4.81 -9.60
N TYR A 116 19.60 5.11 -10.06
CA TYR A 116 18.94 6.39 -9.81
C TYR A 116 18.93 6.72 -8.33
N ARG A 117 19.29 7.95 -7.99
CA ARG A 117 19.31 8.45 -6.62
C ARG A 117 18.18 9.42 -6.40
N SER A 118 17.60 9.37 -5.22
CA SER A 118 16.52 10.29 -4.85
C SER A 118 16.59 10.64 -3.38
N THR A 119 16.03 11.80 -3.03
CA THR A 119 15.99 12.28 -1.65
C THR A 119 14.56 12.68 -1.31
N ARG A 120 14.05 12.21 -0.18
CA ARG A 120 12.75 12.61 0.35
C ARG A 120 12.85 12.96 1.82
N GLN A 121 11.94 13.78 2.30
CA GLN A 121 11.70 14.02 3.71
C GLN A 121 10.41 13.37 4.14
N ILE A 122 10.41 12.78 5.34
CA ILE A 122 9.20 12.25 5.96
C ILE A 122 8.94 12.88 7.31
N ASP A 123 7.66 12.89 7.69
CA ASP A 123 7.21 13.25 9.03
C ASP A 123 6.64 12.02 9.72
N VAL A 124 7.21 11.66 10.86
CA VAL A 124 6.77 10.52 11.67
C VAL A 124 6.18 11.05 12.96
N VAL A 125 4.94 10.67 13.25
CA VAL A 125 4.21 11.11 14.45
C VAL A 125 4.90 10.60 15.72
N ASP A 126 5.37 9.35 15.69
CA ASP A 126 6.12 8.74 16.80
C ASP A 126 7.42 9.52 17.07
N GLY A 127 7.53 10.07 18.29
CA GLY A 127 8.65 10.89 18.72
C GLY A 127 8.72 12.27 18.05
N TYR A 128 7.65 12.73 17.38
CA TYR A 128 7.59 14.02 16.68
C TYR A 128 8.77 14.28 15.74
N ARG A 129 9.23 13.23 15.05
CA ARG A 129 10.36 13.32 14.13
C ARG A 129 9.90 13.88 12.79
N MET A 130 10.00 15.21 12.65
CA MET A 130 9.63 15.93 11.45
C MET A 130 10.83 16.11 10.52
N GLY A 131 10.61 16.06 9.21
CA GLY A 131 11.61 16.36 8.20
C GLY A 131 12.79 15.38 8.14
N VAL A 132 12.59 14.12 8.58
CA VAL A 132 13.62 13.09 8.52
C VAL A 132 14.00 12.88 7.05
N THR A 133 15.26 13.20 6.73
CA THR A 133 15.75 13.10 5.35
C THR A 133 16.19 11.67 5.09
N LEU A 134 15.63 11.07 4.03
CA LEU A 134 16.04 9.80 3.48
C LEU A 134 16.67 10.02 2.12
N THR A 135 17.82 9.41 1.91
CA THR A 135 18.43 9.25 0.60
C THR A 135 18.22 7.82 0.15
N SER A 136 17.94 7.62 -1.12
CA SER A 136 17.78 6.28 -1.67
C SER A 136 18.48 6.07 -3.00
N ARG A 137 18.78 4.79 -3.28
CA ARG A 137 19.32 4.31 -4.53
C ARG A 137 18.44 3.20 -5.08
N MET A 138 17.93 3.40 -6.29
CA MET A 138 17.10 2.43 -7.00
C MET A 138 17.99 1.48 -7.83
N THR A 139 17.67 0.19 -7.76
CA THR A 139 18.37 -0.86 -8.50
C THR A 139 17.32 -1.71 -9.23
N ARG A 140 17.38 -1.76 -10.56
CA ARG A 140 16.56 -2.67 -11.34
C ARG A 140 17.11 -4.07 -11.21
N LYS A 141 16.22 -5.02 -11.00
CA LYS A 141 16.56 -6.44 -10.98
C LYS A 141 16.09 -7.08 -12.29
N GLY A 142 15.51 -8.26 -12.22
CA GLY A 142 14.91 -8.94 -13.36
C GLY A 142 13.40 -8.96 -13.29
N PHE A 143 12.81 -9.68 -14.23
CA PHE A 143 11.41 -10.07 -14.16
C PHE A 143 11.23 -11.22 -13.17
N GLU A 144 10.20 -11.13 -12.34
CA GLU A 144 9.80 -12.16 -11.38
C GLU A 144 8.32 -12.45 -11.58
N THR A 145 7.95 -13.72 -11.57
CA THR A 145 6.55 -14.12 -11.58
C THR A 145 6.10 -14.33 -10.14
N ILE A 146 5.11 -13.56 -9.71
CA ILE A 146 4.44 -13.73 -8.42
C ILE A 146 3.02 -14.28 -8.64
N GLU A 147 2.51 -15.02 -7.67
CA GLU A 147 1.13 -15.51 -7.70
C GLU A 147 0.25 -14.68 -6.77
N ILE A 148 -0.87 -14.20 -7.30
CA ILE A 148 -1.90 -13.49 -6.54
C ILE A 148 -3.22 -14.16 -6.85
N LEU A 149 -3.84 -14.81 -5.85
CA LEU A 149 -5.12 -15.52 -5.99
C LEU A 149 -5.09 -16.52 -7.16
N ASP A 150 -4.07 -17.40 -7.17
CA ASP A 150 -3.84 -18.43 -8.19
C ASP A 150 -3.62 -17.91 -9.62
N LYS A 151 -3.36 -16.61 -9.78
CA LYS A 151 -3.03 -15.99 -11.07
C LYS A 151 -1.56 -15.56 -11.08
N PRO A 152 -0.78 -15.97 -12.08
CA PRO A 152 0.61 -15.56 -12.22
C PRO A 152 0.70 -14.15 -12.83
N TYR A 153 1.59 -13.32 -12.28
CA TYR A 153 1.93 -11.98 -12.78
C TYR A 153 3.44 -11.86 -12.95
N THR A 154 3.91 -11.71 -14.17
CA THR A 154 5.33 -11.43 -14.47
C THR A 154 5.60 -9.92 -14.38
N LEU A 155 6.41 -9.53 -13.41
CA LEU A 155 6.62 -8.13 -13.01
C LEU A 155 8.11 -7.80 -12.95
N LEU A 156 8.46 -6.55 -13.26
CA LEU A 156 9.81 -6.06 -13.06
C LEU A 156 10.02 -5.79 -11.56
N ARG A 157 11.03 -6.42 -10.93
CA ARG A 157 11.43 -6.04 -9.58
C ARG A 157 12.38 -4.86 -9.58
N VAL A 158 12.05 -3.86 -8.77
CA VAL A 158 12.90 -2.70 -8.45
C VAL A 158 13.14 -2.68 -6.95
N ASP A 159 14.41 -2.68 -6.56
CA ASP A 159 14.82 -2.51 -5.16
C ASP A 159 15.18 -1.05 -4.89
N GLU A 160 14.77 -0.53 -3.75
CA GLU A 160 15.19 0.78 -3.24
C GLU A 160 16.00 0.57 -1.95
N ASP A 161 17.29 0.87 -2.00
CA ASP A 161 18.11 0.97 -0.79
C ASP A 161 17.93 2.36 -0.18
N VAL A 162 17.40 2.42 1.04
CA VAL A 162 17.05 3.66 1.75
C VAL A 162 17.97 3.83 2.96
N GLU A 163 18.47 5.05 3.13
CA GLU A 163 19.34 5.43 4.24
C GLU A 163 18.87 6.73 4.89
N ALA A 164 18.87 6.74 6.22
CA ALA A 164 18.72 7.90 7.08
C ALA A 164 19.56 7.69 8.36
N PRO A 165 19.81 8.72 9.18
CA PRO A 165 20.54 8.55 10.44
C PRO A 165 19.90 7.47 11.33
N GLY A 166 20.62 6.37 11.58
CA GLY A 166 20.14 5.25 12.40
C GLY A 166 19.07 4.36 11.74
N PHE A 167 18.83 4.50 10.43
CA PHE A 167 17.86 3.69 9.71
C PHE A 167 18.39 3.34 8.31
N GLN A 168 18.50 2.04 8.03
CA GLN A 168 18.82 1.51 6.71
C GLN A 168 17.85 0.39 6.41
N ALA A 169 17.30 0.39 5.20
CA ALA A 169 16.36 -0.62 4.78
C ALA A 169 16.38 -0.80 3.26
N ARG A 170 15.94 -1.97 2.80
CA ARG A 170 15.72 -2.24 1.39
C ARG A 170 14.22 -2.42 1.15
N ASN A 171 13.62 -1.50 0.41
CA ASN A 171 12.27 -1.68 -0.10
C ASN A 171 12.31 -2.45 -1.41
N ARG A 172 11.23 -3.15 -1.72
CA ARG A 172 11.08 -3.93 -2.94
C ARG A 172 9.75 -3.62 -3.58
N TYR A 173 9.75 -3.47 -4.90
CA TYR A 173 8.57 -3.13 -5.68
C TYR A 173 8.48 -4.06 -6.88
N TRP A 174 7.34 -4.72 -7.04
CA TRP A 174 7.03 -5.52 -8.22
C TRP A 174 6.10 -4.70 -9.12
N VAL A 175 6.67 -4.27 -10.24
CA VAL A 175 6.14 -3.22 -11.09
C VAL A 175 5.70 -3.83 -12.43
N ASN A 176 4.49 -3.49 -12.88
CA ASN A 176 4.05 -3.83 -14.22
C ASN A 176 4.93 -3.08 -15.23
N PRO A 177 5.63 -3.79 -16.13
CA PRO A 177 6.55 -3.15 -17.08
C PRO A 177 5.85 -2.32 -18.16
N GLY A 178 4.55 -2.55 -18.41
CA GLY A 178 3.80 -1.86 -19.46
C GLY A 178 3.36 -0.45 -19.07
N ASP A 179 2.97 -0.25 -17.81
CA ASP A 179 2.37 1.01 -17.33
C ASP A 179 3.05 1.59 -16.07
N GLY A 180 3.88 0.82 -15.38
CA GLY A 180 4.53 1.24 -14.15
C GLY A 180 3.72 1.02 -12.88
N PHE A 181 2.56 0.38 -12.96
CA PHE A 181 1.72 0.11 -11.81
C PHE A 181 2.42 -0.83 -10.82
N ILE A 182 2.49 -0.43 -9.54
CA ILE A 182 3.09 -1.25 -8.48
C ILE A 182 2.04 -2.26 -7.99
N VAL A 183 2.21 -3.51 -8.40
CA VAL A 183 1.29 -4.62 -8.08
C VAL A 183 1.53 -5.13 -6.67
N GLN A 184 2.79 -5.17 -6.25
CA GLN A 184 3.18 -5.60 -4.91
C GLN A 184 4.35 -4.76 -4.42
N SER A 185 4.44 -4.54 -3.11
CA SER A 185 5.56 -3.83 -2.51
C SER A 185 5.85 -4.29 -1.09
N GLU A 186 7.12 -4.31 -0.72
CA GLU A 186 7.63 -4.39 0.65
C GLU A 186 8.25 -3.04 0.99
N GLN A 187 7.66 -2.30 1.92
CA GLN A 187 8.05 -0.92 2.25
C GLN A 187 8.34 -0.78 3.74
N HIS A 188 9.58 -0.46 4.07
CA HIS A 188 10.04 -0.09 5.40
C HIS A 188 9.83 1.42 5.57
N LEU A 189 8.79 1.79 6.30
CA LEU A 189 8.41 3.20 6.49
C LEU A 189 9.20 3.83 7.63
N THR A 190 9.43 3.03 8.68
CA THR A 190 10.23 3.39 9.86
C THR A 190 10.95 2.14 10.37
N PRO A 191 11.91 2.25 11.31
CA PRO A 191 12.53 1.07 11.93
C PRO A 191 11.56 0.07 12.57
N ARG A 192 10.31 0.48 12.85
CA ARG A 192 9.30 -0.33 13.54
C ARG A 192 8.10 -0.69 12.67
N LEU A 193 8.06 -0.21 11.43
CA LEU A 193 6.92 -0.41 10.54
C LEU A 193 7.38 -0.79 9.13
N THR A 194 7.14 -2.05 8.80
CA THR A 194 7.24 -2.59 7.44
C THR A 194 5.86 -3.00 6.98
N LEU A 195 5.49 -2.58 5.78
CA LEU A 195 4.25 -2.96 5.12
C LEU A 195 4.56 -3.80 3.88
N PHE A 196 3.94 -4.97 3.80
CA PHE A 196 3.83 -5.74 2.57
C PHE A 196 2.44 -5.50 2.00
N ILE A 197 2.37 -4.95 0.79
CA ILE A 197 1.12 -4.53 0.14
C ILE A 197 1.00 -5.30 -1.16
N THR A 198 -0.15 -5.93 -1.40
CA THR A 198 -0.47 -6.64 -2.64
C THR A 198 -1.81 -6.16 -3.19
N GLN A 199 -1.81 -5.72 -4.44
CA GLN A 199 -3.03 -5.40 -5.19
C GLN A 199 -3.78 -6.70 -5.50
N LEU A 200 -5.03 -6.83 -5.03
CA LEU A 200 -5.80 -8.06 -5.20
C LEU A 200 -6.48 -8.15 -6.57
N GLN A 201 -6.57 -7.05 -7.31
CA GLN A 201 -7.12 -6.99 -8.67
C GLN A 201 -6.23 -6.14 -9.61
N PRO A 202 -4.97 -6.54 -9.90
CA PRO A 202 -3.99 -5.70 -10.62
C PRO A 202 -4.38 -5.29 -12.04
N THR A 203 -5.24 -6.08 -12.70
CA THR A 203 -5.68 -5.82 -14.09
C THR A 203 -7.00 -5.05 -14.17
N ARG A 204 -7.63 -4.75 -13.03
CA ARG A 204 -8.87 -4.00 -12.99
C ARG A 204 -8.51 -2.56 -13.33
N LYS A 205 -8.68 -2.18 -14.61
CA LYS A 205 -8.66 -0.76 -15.02
C LYS A 205 -9.64 -0.03 -14.10
N ASP A 206 -9.14 0.93 -13.35
CA ASP A 206 -9.91 1.67 -12.35
C ASP A 206 -11.27 2.03 -12.93
N ALA A 207 -12.33 1.60 -12.24
CA ALA A 207 -13.70 1.86 -12.64
C ALA A 207 -13.87 3.38 -12.80
N GLN A 208 -14.25 3.78 -14.02
CA GLN A 208 -14.64 5.15 -14.37
C GLN A 208 -15.82 5.61 -13.51
#